data_AF-A0A366JE97-F1
#
_entry.id   AF-A0A366JE97-F1
#
_cell.length_a   1.000
_cell.length_b   1.000
_cell.length_c   1.000
_cell.angle_alpha   90.00
_cell.angle_beta   90.00
_cell.angle_gamma   90.00
#
_symmetry.space_group_name_H-M   'P 1'
#
loop_
_entity.id
_entity.type
_entity.pdbx_description
1 polymer ?
#
loop_
_entity_poly.entity_id
_entity_poly.type
_entity_poly.pdbx_seq_one_letter_code
_entity_poly.pdbx_strand_id
1 'polypeptide(L)' 'MRELYKEHSIGNQCGKCCQCAKKLLNSELIKIAETQVQVA' A
#
# COMPACT_ATOMS: atom_id res chain seq x y z
N MET A 1 5.59 -3.01 -1.76
CA MET A 1 5.31 -2.07 -2.88
C MET A 1 5.74 -2.59 -4.24
N ARG A 2 7.02 -2.95 -4.45
CA ARG A 2 7.48 -3.46 -5.77
C ARG A 2 6.72 -4.72 -6.22
N GLU A 3 6.50 -5.67 -5.32
CA GLU A 3 5.69 -6.87 -5.61
C GLU A 3 4.25 -6.51 -5.93
N LEU A 4 3.61 -5.71 -5.08
CA LEU A 4 2.25 -5.20 -5.28
C LEU A 4 2.06 -4.52 -6.66
N TYR A 5 3.06 -3.75 -7.09
CA TYR A 5 3.03 -3.09 -8.41
C TYR A 5 3.08 -4.08 -9.55
N LYS A 6 3.89 -5.14 -9.41
CA LYS A 6 4.03 -6.19 -10.42
C LYS A 6 2.78 -7.06 -10.48
N GLU A 7 2.27 -7.47 -9.34
CA GLU A 7 1.10 -8.37 -9.21
C GLU A 7 -0.18 -7.71 -9.72
N HIS A 8 -0.40 -6.44 -9.39
CA HIS A 8 -1.63 -5.72 -9.78
C HIS A 8 -1.41 -4.73 -10.93
N SER A 9 -0.27 -4.79 -11.61
CA SER A 9 0.08 -3.90 -12.73
C SER A 9 -0.07 -2.40 -12.42
N ILE A 10 0.18 -1.99 -11.17
CA ILE A 10 0.04 -0.59 -10.74
C ILE A 10 1.12 0.24 -11.43
N GLY A 11 0.70 1.34 -12.06
CA GLY A 11 1.58 2.28 -12.73
C GLY A 11 2.01 1.89 -14.13
N ASN A 12 1.56 0.75 -14.66
CA ASN A 12 2.06 0.18 -15.93
C ASN A 12 1.71 1.00 -17.19
N GLN A 13 0.76 1.95 -17.11
CA GLN A 13 0.37 2.79 -18.25
C GLN A 13 0.96 4.20 -18.19
N CYS A 14 0.60 4.99 -17.16
CA CYS A 14 1.01 6.40 -17.04
C CYS A 14 1.56 6.77 -15.66
N GLY A 15 1.69 5.80 -14.74
CA GLY A 15 2.23 6.03 -13.40
C GLY A 15 1.39 6.90 -12.44
N LYS A 16 0.31 7.55 -12.90
CA LYS A 16 -0.49 8.48 -12.07
C LYS A 16 -1.14 7.82 -10.86
N CYS A 17 -1.43 6.52 -10.94
CA CYS A 17 -2.00 5.76 -9.83
C CYS A 17 -0.98 5.35 -8.75
N CYS A 18 0.33 5.43 -9.01
CA CYS A 18 1.38 4.99 -8.08
C CYS A 18 1.30 5.71 -6.73
N GLN A 19 1.09 7.02 -6.73
CA GLN A 19 0.98 7.78 -5.48
C GLN A 19 -0.28 7.44 -4.70
N CYS A 20 -1.41 7.26 -5.37
CA CYS A 20 -2.65 6.83 -4.71
C CYS A 20 -2.46 5.47 -4.04
N ALA A 21 -1.91 4.49 -4.78
CA ALA A 21 -1.63 3.16 -4.26
C ALA A 21 -0.68 3.18 -3.06
N LYS A 22 0.38 3.99 -3.12
CA LYS A 22 1.32 4.16 -2.01
C LYS A 22 0.65 4.71 -0.75
N LYS A 23 -0.18 5.75 -0.90
CA LYS A 23 -0.90 6.35 0.23
C LYS A 23 -1.83 5.34 0.89
N LEU A 24 -2.63 4.62 0.08
CA LEU A 24 -3.55 3.60 0.58
C LEU A 24 -2.80 2.49 1.32
N LEU A 25 -1.74 1.93 0.72
CA LEU A 25 -0.97 0.87 1.36
C LEU A 25 -0.38 1.32 2.70
N ASN A 26 0.22 2.51 2.74
CA ASN A 26 0.81 3.03 3.97
C ASN A 26 -0.25 3.22 5.07
N SER A 27 -1.43 3.73 4.74
CA SER A 27 -2.53 3.87 5.69
C SER A 27 -2.98 2.52 6.25
N GLU A 28 -3.12 1.49 5.41
CA GLU A 28 -3.49 0.15 5.89
C GLU A 28 -2.39 -0.50 6.74
N LEU A 29 -1.12 -0.32 6.37
CA LEU A 29 0.00 -0.82 7.18
C LEU A 29 0.05 -0.17 8.57
N ILE A 30 -0.24 1.12 8.68
CA ILE A 30 -0.34 1.83 9.96
C ILE A 30 -1.48 1.24 10.81
N LYS A 31 -2.68 1.10 10.24
CA LYS A 31 -3.82 0.49 10.96
C LYS A 31 -3.51 -0.90 11.48
N ILE A 32 -2.84 -1.72 10.66
CA ILE A 32 -2.42 -3.06 11.06
C ILE A 32 -1.42 -3.00 12.22
N ALA A 33 -0.43 -2.09 12.16
CA ALA A 33 0.54 -1.92 13.23
C ALA A 33 -0.11 -1.44 14.54
N GLU A 34 -0.99 -0.45 14.47
CA GLU A 34 -1.75 0.05 15.62
C GLU A 34 -2.64 -1.03 16.23
N THR A 35 -3.31 -1.82 15.39
CA THR A 35 -4.14 -2.94 15.85
C THR A 35 -3.30 -4.01 16.55
N GLN A 36 -2.10 -4.32 16.03
CA GLN A 36 -1.18 -5.27 16.66
C GLN A 36 -0.64 -4.78 18.02
N VAL A 37 -0.48 -3.48 18.22
CA VAL A 37 -0.07 -2.91 19.52
C VAL A 37 -1.21 -3.00 20.56
N GLN A 38 -2.47 -3.03 20.14
CA GLN A 38 -3.63 -3.09 21.05
C GLN A 38 -3.94 -4.49 21.61
N VAL A 39 -3.31 -5.56 21.09
CA VAL A 39 -3.48 -6.95 21.59
C VAL A 39 -2.39 -7.38 22.60
N ALA A 40 -1.69 -6.42 23.22
CA ALA A 40 -0.64 -6.66 24.23
C ALA A 40 -1.18 -6.73 25.67
#